data_AF-A0A3C2CTK2-F1
#
_entry.id   AF-A0A3C2CTK2-F1
#
_cell.length_a   1.000
_cell.length_b   1.000
_cell.length_c   1.000
_cell.angle_alpha   90.00
_cell.angle_beta   90.00
_cell.angle_gamma   90.00
#
_symmetry.space_group_name_H-M   'P 1'
#
loop_
_entity.id
_entity.type
_entity.pdbx_description
1 polymer ?
#
loop_
_entity_poly.entity_id
_entity_poly.type
_entity_poly.pdbx_seq_one_letter_code
_entity_poly.pdbx_strand_id
1 'polypeptide(L)'
;VIAAEEAEIYKELTDTPFFPHLYDSGSNYLVIDYVQGTTLFNCLIEGIPIENSHIKEVDDALQLARERGLNPSDIHLRNIIVTPEGSVRLIDVARFRQTKNCSQWGDLKAAFYKFYNHRLFPKKIPQKAMDLIAFFYKKGLLPAIN
;
A
#
# COMPACT_ATOMS: atom_id res chain seq x y z
N VAL A 1 -1.78 18.33 -13.05
CA VAL A 1 -1.65 17.11 -13.90
C VAL A 1 -1.78 15.86 -13.05
N ILE A 2 -0.94 15.67 -12.03
CA ILE A 2 -1.02 14.49 -11.14
C ILE A 2 -2.35 14.44 -10.37
N ALA A 3 -2.79 15.54 -9.76
CA ALA A 3 -4.03 15.58 -8.98
C ALA A 3 -5.28 15.25 -9.82
N ALA A 4 -5.37 15.77 -11.04
CA ALA A 4 -6.51 15.47 -11.93
C ALA A 4 -6.52 13.99 -12.36
N GLU A 5 -5.36 13.41 -12.65
CA GLU A 5 -5.26 12.00 -13.01
C GLU A 5 -5.61 11.09 -11.82
N GLU A 6 -5.12 11.42 -10.63
CA GLU A 6 -5.48 10.71 -9.40
C GLU A 6 -6.97 10.84 -9.06
N ALA A 7 -7.60 11.99 -9.31
CA ALA A 7 -9.04 12.17 -9.16
C ALA A 7 -9.84 11.20 -10.04
N GLU A 8 -9.46 11.05 -11.32
CA GLU A 8 -10.13 10.11 -12.23
C GLU A 8 -9.99 8.66 -11.77
N ILE A 9 -8.83 8.30 -11.20
CA ILE A 9 -8.63 6.97 -10.61
C ILE A 9 -9.55 6.78 -9.40
N TYR A 10 -9.67 7.78 -8.51
CA TYR A 10 -10.59 7.69 -7.38
C TYR A 10 -12.05 7.56 -7.81
N LYS A 11 -12.46 8.23 -8.90
CA LYS A 11 -13.81 8.06 -9.48
C LYS A 11 -14.05 6.62 -9.93
N GLU A 12 -13.05 5.99 -10.54
CA GLU A 12 -13.12 4.56 -10.90
C GLU A 12 -13.10 3.66 -9.66
N LEU A 13 -12.51 4.10 -8.55
CA LEU A 13 -12.41 3.35 -7.29
C LEU A 13 -13.55 3.61 -6.29
N THR A 14 -14.65 4.26 -6.70
CA THR A 14 -15.83 4.52 -5.85
C THR A 14 -16.56 3.26 -5.38
N ASP A 15 -17.40 3.37 -4.35
CA ASP A 15 -18.25 2.28 -3.82
C ASP A 15 -17.45 1.09 -3.27
N THR A 16 -16.34 1.37 -2.59
CA THR A 16 -15.49 0.35 -1.96
C THR A 16 -15.09 0.78 -0.56
N PRO A 17 -14.89 -0.17 0.36
CA PRO A 17 -14.29 0.13 1.65
C PRO A 17 -12.77 0.28 1.58
N PHE A 18 -12.10 0.01 0.46
CA PHE A 18 -10.64 -0.04 0.39
C PHE A 18 -10.00 1.31 0.09
N PHE A 19 -10.71 2.20 -0.58
CA PHE A 19 -10.17 3.49 -1.02
C PHE A 19 -10.96 4.66 -0.40
N PRO A 20 -10.31 5.79 -0.09
CA PRO A 20 -10.97 7.04 0.25
C PRO A 20 -12.02 7.45 -0.78
N HIS A 21 -13.14 8.00 -0.31
CA HIS A 21 -14.09 8.68 -1.18
C HIS A 21 -13.50 10.02 -1.65
N LEU A 22 -13.76 10.37 -2.91
CA LEU A 22 -13.40 11.67 -3.50
C LEU A 22 -14.60 12.61 -3.47
N TYR A 23 -14.44 13.74 -2.77
CA TYR A 23 -15.47 14.78 -2.65
C TYR A 23 -15.31 15.91 -3.68
N ASP A 24 -14.06 16.34 -3.91
CA ASP A 24 -13.75 17.41 -4.86
C ASP A 24 -12.32 17.28 -5.38
N SER A 25 -12.05 17.88 -6.53
CA SER A 25 -10.71 17.92 -7.13
C SER A 25 -10.53 19.18 -7.95
N GLY A 26 -9.38 19.83 -7.78
CA GLY A 26 -8.95 20.94 -8.63
C GLY A 26 -7.72 20.60 -9.46
N SER A 27 -7.12 21.62 -10.07
CA SER A 27 -5.92 21.44 -10.91
C SER A 27 -4.72 20.88 -10.14
N ASN A 28 -4.62 21.19 -8.84
CA ASN A 28 -3.50 20.88 -7.96
C ASN A 28 -3.93 20.40 -6.56
N TYR A 29 -5.19 20.01 -6.37
CA TYR A 29 -5.68 19.53 -5.07
C TYR A 29 -6.72 18.42 -5.23
N LEU A 30 -6.86 17.63 -4.16
CA LEU A 30 -7.87 16.60 -3.98
C LEU A 30 -8.50 16.80 -2.59
N VAL A 31 -9.81 16.62 -2.49
CA VAL A 31 -10.53 16.54 -1.24
C VAL A 31 -11.08 15.12 -1.14
N ILE A 32 -10.49 14.33 -0.27
CA ILE A 32 -10.83 12.91 -0.06
C ILE A 32 -11.08 12.64 1.43
N ASP A 33 -11.57 11.44 1.74
CA ASP A 33 -11.68 10.99 3.14
C ASP A 33 -10.38 11.12 3.91
N TYR A 34 -10.48 11.61 5.15
CA TYR A 34 -9.41 11.45 6.12
C TYR A 34 -9.40 10.01 6.62
N VAL A 35 -8.35 9.27 6.29
CA VAL A 35 -8.15 7.91 6.75
C VAL A 35 -7.40 7.90 8.09
N GLN A 36 -8.14 7.68 9.18
CA GLN A 36 -7.53 7.47 10.48
C GLN A 36 -6.91 6.06 10.57
N GLY A 37 -5.67 5.97 11.05
CA GLY A 37 -5.03 4.69 11.30
C GLY A 37 -3.51 4.76 11.30
N THR A 38 -2.88 3.58 11.28
CA THR A 38 -1.42 3.44 11.27
C THR A 38 -0.98 2.79 9.96
N THR A 39 0.01 3.39 9.29
CA THR A 39 0.57 2.79 8.06
C THR A 39 1.27 1.47 8.37
N LEU A 40 1.31 0.52 7.42
CA LEU A 40 2.09 -0.71 7.61
C LEU A 40 3.57 -0.41 7.90
N PHE A 41 4.11 0.67 7.33
CA PHE A 41 5.46 1.14 7.67
C PHE A 41 5.56 1.44 9.17
N ASN A 42 4.66 2.24 9.72
CA ASN A 42 4.67 2.58 11.14
C ASN A 42 4.35 1.36 12.02
N CYS A 43 3.50 0.43 11.58
CA CYS A 43 3.29 -0.82 12.29
C CYS A 43 4.61 -1.57 12.52
N LEU A 44 5.47 -1.65 11.49
CA LEU A 44 6.80 -2.23 11.62
C LEU A 44 7.70 -1.44 12.58
N ILE A 45 7.66 -0.11 12.57
CA ILE A 45 8.49 0.72 13.46
C ILE A 45 8.06 0.62 14.93
N GLU A 46 6.76 0.58 15.17
CA GLU A 46 6.16 0.59 16.50
C GLU A 46 6.06 -0.82 17.10
N GLY A 47 6.10 -1.85 16.25
CA GLY A 47 5.93 -3.24 16.65
C GLY A 47 4.47 -3.69 16.70
N ILE A 48 3.57 -2.95 16.06
CA ILE A 48 2.17 -3.33 15.91
C ILE A 48 2.10 -4.52 14.93
N PRO A 49 1.52 -5.67 15.33
CA PRO A 49 1.46 -6.84 14.48
C PRO A 49 0.69 -6.58 13.18
N ILE A 50 1.30 -6.95 12.05
CA ILE A 50 0.61 -7.05 10.77
C ILE A 50 0.09 -8.48 10.63
N GLU A 51 -1.22 -8.64 10.54
CA GLU A 51 -1.90 -9.93 10.42
C GLU A 51 -2.06 -10.37 8.97
N ASN A 52 -2.33 -11.67 8.77
CA ASN A 52 -2.64 -12.23 7.45
C ASN A 52 -3.88 -11.60 6.82
N SER A 53 -4.85 -11.19 7.64
CA SER A 53 -6.07 -10.47 7.22
C SER A 53 -5.71 -9.16 6.51
N HIS A 54 -4.79 -8.36 7.06
CA HIS A 54 -4.36 -7.11 6.43
C HIS A 54 -3.76 -7.35 5.03
N ILE A 55 -2.90 -8.37 4.89
CA ILE A 55 -2.30 -8.71 3.58
C ILE A 55 -3.38 -9.17 2.58
N LYS A 56 -4.35 -9.94 3.06
CA LYS A 56 -5.49 -10.39 2.24
C LYS A 56 -6.33 -9.20 1.78
N GLU A 57 -6.66 -8.25 2.66
CA GLU A 57 -7.44 -7.07 2.30
C GLU A 57 -6.73 -6.18 1.28
N VAL A 58 -5.39 -6.04 1.38
CA VAL A 58 -4.63 -5.35 0.32
C VAL A 58 -4.72 -6.11 -1.00
N ASP A 59 -4.58 -7.44 -1.00
CA ASP A 59 -4.74 -8.25 -2.22
C ASP A 59 -6.13 -8.06 -2.85
N ASP A 60 -7.19 -8.08 -2.03
CA ASP A 60 -8.58 -7.87 -2.45
C ASP A 60 -8.77 -6.47 -3.05
N ALA A 61 -8.22 -5.43 -2.40
CA ALA A 61 -8.27 -4.04 -2.89
C ALA A 61 -7.57 -3.87 -4.25
N LEU A 62 -6.38 -4.48 -4.41
CA LEU A 62 -5.63 -4.43 -5.66
C LEU A 62 -6.29 -5.27 -6.76
N GLN A 63 -6.94 -6.38 -6.40
CA GLN A 63 -7.74 -7.16 -7.34
C GLN A 63 -8.93 -6.35 -7.84
N LEU A 64 -9.66 -5.69 -6.94
CA LEU A 64 -10.79 -4.84 -7.30
C LEU A 64 -10.37 -3.71 -8.26
N ALA A 65 -9.24 -3.06 -7.99
CA ALA A 65 -8.69 -2.07 -8.91
C ALA A 65 -8.41 -2.65 -10.30
N ARG A 66 -7.84 -3.86 -10.38
CA ARG A 66 -7.63 -4.58 -11.66
C ARG A 66 -8.92 -4.90 -12.39
N GLU A 67 -9.95 -5.34 -11.67
CA GLU A 67 -11.28 -5.61 -12.23
C GLU A 67 -11.92 -4.35 -12.83
N ARG A 68 -11.54 -3.17 -12.35
CA ARG A 68 -11.96 -1.86 -12.89
C ARG A 68 -11.05 -1.33 -14.00
N GLY A 69 -10.17 -2.17 -14.54
CA GLY A 69 -9.29 -1.81 -15.66
C GLY A 69 -8.06 -0.99 -15.27
N LEU A 70 -7.80 -0.82 -13.97
CA LEU A 70 -6.58 -0.18 -13.48
C LEU A 70 -5.44 -1.19 -13.37
N ASN A 71 -4.20 -0.70 -13.38
CA ASN A 71 -3.00 -1.45 -13.07
C ASN A 71 -2.33 -0.90 -11.80
N PRO A 72 -2.68 -1.43 -10.61
CA PRO A 72 -2.10 -0.97 -9.36
C PRO A 72 -0.58 -1.05 -9.38
N SER A 73 0.06 0.09 -9.14
CA SER A 73 1.49 0.22 -9.14
C SER A 73 1.97 1.15 -8.05
N ASP A 74 3.27 1.11 -7.75
CA ASP A 74 3.89 1.97 -6.74
C ASP A 74 3.29 1.78 -5.34
N ILE A 75 2.95 0.52 -5.00
CA ILE A 75 2.36 0.15 -3.72
C ILE A 75 3.44 0.11 -2.64
N HIS A 76 3.41 1.09 -1.74
CA HIS A 76 4.36 1.22 -0.63
C HIS A 76 3.69 0.95 0.72
N LEU A 77 4.47 0.49 1.70
CA LEU A 77 4.00 0.31 3.08
C LEU A 77 3.47 1.59 3.74
N ARG A 78 3.83 2.77 3.21
CA ARG A 78 3.33 4.08 3.67
C ARG A 78 1.94 4.41 3.12
N ASN A 79 1.53 3.75 2.04
CA ASN A 79 0.28 3.99 1.35
C ASN A 79 -0.83 3.03 1.81
N ILE A 80 -0.49 2.09 2.69
CA ILE A 80 -1.39 1.08 3.24
C ILE A 80 -1.61 1.43 4.71
N ILE A 81 -2.84 1.77 5.08
CA ILE A 81 -3.22 2.17 6.43
C ILE A 81 -4.11 1.08 7.04
N VAL A 82 -3.79 0.66 8.26
CA VAL A 82 -4.65 -0.17 9.11
C VAL A 82 -5.47 0.76 10.00
N THR A 83 -6.80 0.69 9.88
CA THR A 83 -7.72 1.51 10.67
C THR A 83 -7.84 0.99 12.10
N PRO A 84 -8.34 1.80 13.06
CA PRO A 84 -8.59 1.32 14.43
C PRO A 84 -9.50 0.09 14.51
N GLU A 85 -10.37 -0.11 13.53
CA GLU A 85 -11.26 -1.27 13.40
C GLU A 85 -10.56 -2.52 12.84
N GLY A 86 -9.28 -2.41 12.47
CA GLY A 86 -8.47 -3.51 11.93
C GLY A 86 -8.59 -3.75 10.42
N SER A 87 -9.31 -2.88 9.71
CA SER A 87 -9.46 -2.94 8.25
C SER A 87 -8.36 -2.16 7.53
N VAL A 88 -8.14 -2.45 6.25
CA VAL A 88 -7.14 -1.79 5.41
C VAL A 88 -7.76 -0.75 4.49
N ARG A 89 -7.08 0.39 4.41
CA ARG A 89 -7.35 1.48 3.47
C ARG A 89 -6.08 1.79 2.66
N LEU A 90 -6.23 1.93 1.36
CA LEU A 90 -5.17 2.31 0.43
C LEU A 90 -5.32 3.78 0.03
N ILE A 91 -4.22 4.51 0.09
CA ILE A 91 -4.11 5.91 -0.34
C ILE A 91 -3.07 6.04 -1.45
N ASP A 92 -2.98 7.22 -2.07
CA ASP A 92 -1.98 7.54 -3.12
C ASP A 92 -2.04 6.54 -4.29
N VAL A 93 -3.11 6.70 -5.07
CA VAL A 93 -3.43 5.83 -6.22
C VAL A 93 -2.97 6.43 -7.55
N ALA A 94 -2.22 7.53 -7.52
CA ALA A 94 -1.81 8.32 -8.70
C ALA A 94 -1.09 7.50 -9.79
N ARG A 95 -0.50 6.35 -9.45
CA ARG A 95 0.21 5.48 -10.39
C ARG A 95 -0.61 4.32 -10.94
N PHE A 96 -1.88 4.16 -10.56
CA PHE A 96 -2.67 2.98 -10.93
C PHE A 96 -3.03 2.87 -12.42
N ARG A 97 -2.66 3.84 -13.27
CA ARG A 97 -2.83 3.76 -14.73
C ARG A 97 -1.55 3.46 -15.51
N GLN A 98 -0.43 3.29 -14.80
CA GLN A 98 0.84 3.01 -15.48
C GLN A 98 0.81 1.63 -16.13
N THR A 99 1.34 1.49 -17.32
CA THR A 99 1.37 0.22 -18.08
C THR A 99 2.57 -0.67 -17.73
N LYS A 100 3.40 -0.25 -16.78
CA LYS A 100 4.61 -0.97 -16.39
C LYS A 100 4.27 -2.20 -15.55
N ASN A 101 5.02 -3.29 -15.74
CA ASN A 101 4.94 -4.45 -14.85
C ASN A 101 5.44 -4.07 -13.46
N CYS A 102 4.63 -4.34 -12.43
CA CYS A 102 4.93 -3.96 -11.05
C CYS A 102 5.02 -5.20 -10.16
N SER A 103 6.21 -5.48 -9.64
CA SER A 103 6.45 -6.57 -8.67
C SER A 103 6.32 -6.12 -7.23
N GLN A 104 6.29 -4.81 -6.95
CA GLN A 104 6.51 -4.27 -5.61
C GLN A 104 5.59 -4.84 -4.54
N TRP A 105 4.28 -4.90 -4.79
CA TRP A 105 3.36 -5.53 -3.85
C TRP A 105 3.62 -7.03 -3.70
N GLY A 106 3.93 -7.72 -4.81
CA GLY A 106 4.31 -9.14 -4.79
C GLY A 106 5.56 -9.39 -3.93
N ASP A 107 6.58 -8.55 -4.06
CA ASP A 107 7.82 -8.62 -3.28
C ASP A 107 7.54 -8.38 -1.78
N LEU A 108 6.73 -7.37 -1.45
CA LEU A 108 6.31 -7.09 -0.07
C LEU A 108 5.52 -8.26 0.53
N LYS A 109 4.58 -8.82 -0.24
CA LYS A 109 3.78 -9.98 0.17
C LYS A 109 4.65 -11.21 0.40
N ALA A 110 5.59 -11.48 -0.51
CA ALA A 110 6.54 -12.58 -0.37
C ALA A 110 7.42 -12.41 0.87
N ALA A 111 7.93 -11.19 1.11
CA ALA A 111 8.71 -10.88 2.31
C ALA A 111 7.90 -11.06 3.59
N PHE A 112 6.62 -10.69 3.57
CA PHE A 112 5.71 -10.90 4.69
C PHE A 112 5.58 -12.39 5.04
N TYR A 113 5.20 -13.23 4.07
CA TYR A 113 4.97 -14.65 4.33
C TYR A 113 6.25 -15.42 4.65
N LYS A 114 7.37 -15.07 3.99
CA LYS A 114 8.65 -15.77 4.16
C LYS A 114 9.37 -15.40 5.46
N PHE A 115 9.30 -14.14 5.85
CA PHE A 115 10.07 -13.63 6.99
C PHE A 115 9.16 -13.13 8.11
N TYR A 116 8.33 -12.13 7.85
CA TYR A 116 7.61 -11.43 8.91
C TYR A 116 6.62 -12.32 9.65
N ASN A 117 5.88 -13.19 8.94
CA ASN A 117 4.86 -14.06 9.53
C ASN A 117 5.45 -15.15 10.44
N HIS A 118 6.76 -15.39 10.38
CA HIS A 118 7.41 -16.36 11.26
C HIS A 118 7.37 -15.90 12.73
N ARG A 119 7.08 -16.84 13.64
CA ARG A 119 6.88 -16.55 15.08
C ARG A 119 8.09 -15.88 15.75
N LEU A 120 9.31 -16.24 15.32
CA LEU A 120 10.56 -15.71 15.88
C LEU A 120 11.01 -14.39 15.24
N PHE A 121 10.33 -13.92 14.20
CA PHE A 121 10.72 -12.69 13.53
C PHE A 121 10.32 -11.46 14.37
N PRO A 122 11.21 -10.47 14.56
CA PRO A 122 10.89 -9.28 15.34
C PRO A 122 9.79 -8.47 14.66
N LYS A 123 8.69 -8.23 15.38
CA LYS A 123 7.58 -7.40 14.86
C LYS A 123 7.91 -5.91 14.84
N LYS A 124 8.85 -5.50 15.69
CA LYS A 124 9.41 -4.15 15.76
C LYS A 124 10.75 -4.09 15.03
N ILE A 125 10.83 -3.30 13.98
CA ILE A 125 12.02 -3.08 13.17
C ILE A 125 12.44 -1.61 13.33
N PRO A 126 13.70 -1.31 13.71
CA PRO A 126 14.17 0.07 13.78
C PRO A 126 14.04 0.80 12.44
N GLN A 127 13.68 2.09 12.48
CA GLN A 127 13.48 2.89 11.27
C GLN A 127 14.70 2.91 10.35
N LYS A 128 15.92 3.01 10.91
CA LYS A 128 17.17 2.94 10.15
C LYS A 128 17.31 1.63 9.35
N ALA A 129 16.84 0.51 9.89
CA ALA A 129 16.87 -0.76 9.19
C ALA A 129 15.84 -0.79 8.05
N MET A 130 14.65 -0.24 8.27
CA MET A 130 13.64 -0.07 7.21
C MET A 130 14.13 0.83 6.07
N ASP A 131 14.78 1.95 6.40
CA ASP A 131 15.35 2.87 5.41
C ASP A 131 16.47 2.21 4.60
N LEU A 132 17.29 1.37 5.25
CA LEU A 132 18.35 0.60 4.59
C LEU A 132 17.77 -0.46 3.64
N ILE A 133 16.74 -1.20 4.06
CA ILE A 133 16.02 -2.15 3.20
C ILE A 133 15.44 -1.43 1.99
N ALA A 134 14.78 -0.29 2.20
CA ALA A 134 14.21 0.51 1.12
C ALA A 134 15.29 1.02 0.14
N PHE A 135 16.46 1.42 0.65
CA PHE A 135 17.59 1.82 -0.17
C PHE A 135 18.08 0.69 -1.06
N PHE A 136 18.34 -0.50 -0.50
CA PHE A 136 18.81 -1.65 -1.27
C PHE A 136 17.76 -2.16 -2.26
N TYR A 137 16.48 -2.15 -1.88
CA TYR A 137 15.38 -2.52 -2.78
C TYR A 137 15.35 -1.61 -4.02
N LYS A 138 15.40 -0.29 -3.82
CA LYS A 138 15.41 0.70 -4.92
C LYS A 138 16.63 0.57 -5.84
N LYS A 139 17.74 0.03 -5.33
CA LYS A 139 18.96 -0.21 -6.11
C LYS A 139 18.97 -1.58 -6.81
N GLY A 140 17.95 -2.42 -6.61
CA GLY A 140 17.90 -3.78 -7.16
C GLY A 140 18.97 -4.70 -6.56
N LEU A 141 19.46 -4.37 -5.36
CA LEU A 141 20.56 -5.09 -4.69
C LEU A 141 20.04 -6.16 -3.71
N LEU A 142 18.73 -6.25 -3.53
CA LEU A 142 18.13 -7.33 -2.75
C LEU A 142 17.94 -8.57 -3.63
N PRO A 143 18.25 -9.78 -3.11
CA PRO A 143 18.00 -11.01 -3.84
C PRO A 143 16.50 -11.18 -4.10
N ALA A 144 16.15 -11.82 -5.22
CA ALA A 144 14.77 -12.17 -5.51
C ALA A 144 14.19 -13.03 -4.38
N ILE A 145 13.06 -12.59 -3.83
CA ILE A 145 12.33 -13.31 -2.80
C ILE A 145 11.34 -14.23 -3.53
N ASN A 146 11.88 -15.24 -4.20
CA ASN A 146 11.11 -16.36 -4.74
C ASN A 146 10.80 -17.38 -3.64
#